data_AF-A0A833ZT28-F1
#
_entry.id   AF-A0A833ZT28-F1
#
_cell.length_a   1.000
_cell.length_b   1.000
_cell.length_c   1.000
_cell.angle_alpha   90.00
_cell.angle_beta   90.00
_cell.angle_gamma   90.00
#
_symmetry.space_group_name_H-M   'P 1'
#
loop_
_entity.id
_entity.type
_entity.pdbx_description
1 polymer ?
#
loop_
_entity_poly.entity_id
_entity_poly.type
_entity_poly.pdbx_seq_one_letter_code
_entity_poly.pdbx_strand_id
1 'polypeptide(L)'
;MKMTYNMTFFPNLMGHYDQNTAAVEMEHFLPLANLECSPNVETFLCKAFVPTCTEQIHVAPPCRKFCEKVYSDCKKLIDTFGIQWPEELKCDSCREKVELRSH
;
A
#
# COMPACT_ATOMS: atom_id res chain seq x y z
N MET A 1 8.90 7.24 -7.92
CA MET A 1 8.77 7.13 -6.44
C MET A 1 10.04 7.58 -5.74
N LYS A 2 9.96 8.68 -4.97
CA LYS A 2 11.04 9.16 -4.11
C LYS A 2 10.75 8.73 -2.67
N MET A 3 11.59 7.85 -2.12
CA MET A 3 11.44 7.34 -0.75
C MET A 3 12.19 8.21 0.26
N THR A 4 11.66 8.32 1.47
CA THR A 4 12.30 9.01 2.61
C THR A 4 13.18 8.08 3.45
N TYR A 5 13.24 6.80 3.11
CA TYR A 5 13.99 5.74 3.80
C TYR A 5 14.75 4.89 2.77
N ASN A 6 15.78 4.18 3.24
CA ASN A 6 16.67 3.35 2.43
C ASN A 6 16.68 1.87 2.82
N MET A 7 15.90 1.47 3.83
CA MET A 7 15.79 0.10 4.32
C MET A 7 14.33 -0.33 4.40
N THR A 8 14.03 -1.56 4.00
CA THR A 8 12.69 -2.15 3.99
C THR A 8 12.67 -3.50 4.70
N PHE A 9 11.49 -3.96 5.11
CA PHE A 9 11.28 -5.20 5.85
C PHE A 9 10.49 -6.22 5.02
N PHE A 10 10.87 -7.49 5.11
CA PHE A 10 10.17 -8.63 4.50
C PHE A 10 9.84 -9.70 5.57
N PRO A 11 8.70 -10.42 5.46
CA PRO A 11 7.72 -10.31 4.38
C PRO A 11 6.95 -8.98 4.40
N ASN A 12 6.60 -8.47 3.21
CA ASN A 12 5.81 -7.24 3.09
C ASN A 12 4.31 -7.50 3.35
N LEU A 13 3.44 -6.49 3.25
CA LEU A 13 2.00 -6.68 3.48
C LEU A 13 1.32 -7.59 2.45
N MET A 14 1.92 -7.71 1.26
CA MET A 14 1.47 -8.59 0.19
C MET A 14 1.94 -10.05 0.38
N GLY A 15 2.68 -10.36 1.46
CA GLY A 15 3.20 -11.69 1.72
C GLY A 15 4.40 -12.09 0.85
N HIS A 16 5.00 -11.15 0.11
CA HIS A 16 6.23 -11.40 -0.63
C HIS A 16 7.40 -11.49 0.35
N TYR A 17 8.38 -12.35 0.07
CA TYR A 17 9.55 -12.60 0.93
C TYR A 17 10.83 -11.93 0.44
N ASP A 18 10.83 -11.37 -0.77
CA ASP A 18 11.96 -10.69 -1.36
C ASP A 18 11.54 -9.50 -2.24
N GLN A 19 12.48 -8.58 -2.45
CA GLN A 19 12.24 -7.35 -3.21
C GLN A 19 11.98 -7.59 -4.70
N ASN A 20 12.55 -8.64 -5.30
CA ASN A 20 12.39 -8.87 -6.73
C ASN A 20 10.96 -9.33 -7.02
N THR A 21 10.45 -10.28 -6.23
CA THR A 21 9.05 -10.71 -6.30
C THR A 21 8.10 -9.54 -6.06
N ALA A 22 8.38 -8.70 -5.04
CA ALA A 22 7.57 -7.52 -4.78
C ALA A 22 7.61 -6.50 -5.92
N ALA A 23 8.76 -6.29 -6.56
CA ALA A 23 8.88 -5.36 -7.68
C ALA A 23 8.07 -5.83 -8.89
N VAL A 24 8.15 -7.12 -9.24
CA VAL A 24 7.39 -7.70 -10.35
C VAL A 24 5.88 -7.56 -10.12
N GLU A 25 5.39 -7.93 -8.94
CA GLU A 25 3.95 -7.83 -8.63
C GLU A 25 3.47 -6.36 -8.55
N MET A 26 4.35 -5.44 -8.16
CA MET A 26 4.05 -4.02 -8.12
C MET A 26 3.85 -3.41 -9.52
N GLU A 27 4.43 -4.01 -10.57
CA GLU A 27 4.28 -3.52 -11.96
C GLU A 27 2.80 -3.44 -12.37
N HIS A 28 1.97 -4.37 -11.90
CA HIS A 28 0.52 -4.40 -12.15
C HIS A 28 -0.21 -3.15 -11.62
N PHE A 29 0.36 -2.47 -10.61
CA PHE A 29 -0.23 -1.29 -9.97
C PHE A 29 0.38 0.02 -10.44
N LEU A 30 1.47 -0.01 -11.23
CA LEU A 30 2.12 1.19 -11.75
C LEU A 30 1.21 2.12 -12.55
N PRO A 31 0.20 1.65 -13.32
CA PRO A 31 -0.75 2.55 -13.96
C PRO A 31 -1.46 3.49 -12.98
N LEU A 32 -1.76 3.03 -11.76
CA LEU A 32 -2.40 3.85 -10.73
C LEU A 32 -1.48 4.96 -10.23
N ALA A 33 -0.19 4.64 -10.05
CA ALA A 33 0.82 5.60 -9.63
C ALA A 33 1.17 6.60 -10.73
N ASN A 34 1.42 6.12 -11.95
CA ASN A 34 1.84 6.95 -13.09
C ASN A 34 0.75 7.92 -13.56
N LEU A 35 -0.52 7.55 -13.40
CA LEU A 35 -1.67 8.42 -13.70
C LEU A 35 -2.17 9.20 -12.49
N GLU A 36 -1.48 9.06 -11.34
CA GLU A 36 -1.71 9.83 -10.11
C GLU A 36 -3.19 9.91 -9.70
N CYS A 37 -3.91 8.77 -9.76
CA CYS A 37 -5.36 8.77 -9.49
C CYS A 37 -5.76 9.29 -8.10
N SER A 38 -4.84 9.22 -7.14
CA SER A 38 -4.96 9.82 -5.81
C SER A 38 -3.64 10.47 -5.43
N PRO A 39 -3.63 11.60 -4.70
CA PRO A 39 -2.40 12.16 -4.14
C PRO A 39 -1.68 11.20 -3.17
N ASN A 40 -2.38 10.15 -2.72
CA ASN A 40 -1.88 9.19 -1.74
C ASN A 40 -1.50 7.83 -2.36
N VAL A 41 -1.68 7.63 -3.67
CA VAL A 41 -1.54 6.32 -4.31
C VAL A 41 -0.12 5.77 -4.19
N GLU A 42 0.90 6.60 -4.45
CA GLU A 42 2.30 6.17 -4.30
C GLU A 42 2.58 5.75 -2.86
N THR A 43 2.17 6.57 -1.89
CA THR A 43 2.38 6.28 -0.47
C THR A 43 1.67 4.99 -0.05
N PHE A 44 0.47 4.73 -0.57
CA PHE A 44 -0.26 3.51 -0.30
C PHE A 44 0.44 2.27 -0.84
N LEU A 45 0.85 2.29 -2.12
CA LEU A 45 1.58 1.18 -2.73
C LEU A 45 2.93 0.95 -2.06
N CYS A 46 3.67 2.01 -1.74
CA CYS A 46 4.94 1.89 -1.02
C CYS A 46 4.76 1.21 0.34
N LYS A 47 3.72 1.57 1.11
CA LYS A 47 3.43 0.94 2.40
C LYS A 47 3.13 -0.55 2.26
N ALA A 48 2.47 -0.96 1.17
CA ALA A 48 2.11 -2.35 0.94
C ALA A 48 3.31 -3.20 0.45
N PHE A 49 4.02 -2.73 -0.57
CA PHE A 49 5.04 -3.51 -1.27
C PHE A 49 6.44 -3.39 -0.68
N VAL A 50 6.79 -2.22 -0.16
CA VAL A 50 8.14 -1.89 0.31
C VAL A 50 8.07 -1.14 1.65
N PRO A 51 7.48 -1.73 2.69
CA PRO A 51 7.29 -1.04 3.97
C PRO A 51 8.63 -0.60 4.57
N THR A 52 8.65 0.57 5.21
CA THR A 52 9.84 1.05 5.91
C THR A 52 10.29 0.06 6.97
N CYS A 53 11.60 -0.24 7.02
CA CYS A 53 12.18 -1.03 8.10
C CYS A 53 12.12 -0.22 9.41
N THR A 54 11.49 -0.77 10.44
CA THR A 54 11.44 -0.18 11.79
C THR A 54 11.87 -1.23 12.81
N GLU A 55 12.07 -0.85 14.07
CA GLU A 55 12.33 -1.79 15.18
C GLU A 55 11.16 -2.76 15.45
N GLN A 56 10.01 -2.57 14.78
CA GLN A 56 8.86 -3.47 14.87
C GLN A 56 9.09 -4.72 14.01
N ILE A 57 8.83 -5.88 14.60
CA ILE A 57 9.00 -7.20 13.96
C ILE A 57 7.96 -7.45 12.84
N HIS A 58 6.93 -6.61 12.74
CA HIS A 58 5.83 -6.78 11.80
C HIS A 58 5.49 -5.48 11.08
N VAL A 59 5.04 -5.61 9.82
CA VAL A 59 4.55 -4.48 9.03
C VAL A 59 3.20 -4.02 9.58
N ALA A 60 3.06 -2.70 9.81
CA ALA A 60 1.80 -2.12 10.22
C ALA A 60 0.86 -1.96 9.01
N PRO A 61 -0.34 -2.56 9.00
CA PRO A 61 -1.36 -2.29 7.99
C PRO A 61 -1.68 -0.79 7.91
N PRO A 62 -2.03 -0.27 6.72
CA PRO A 62 -2.47 1.10 6.58
C PRO A 62 -3.78 1.34 7.36
N CYS A 63 -4.10 2.62 7.57
CA CYS A 63 -5.38 3.00 8.18
C CYS A 63 -6.53 2.72 7.20
N ARG A 64 -7.66 2.18 7.68
CA ARG A 64 -8.85 1.89 6.86
C ARG A 64 -9.32 3.08 6.03
N LYS A 65 -9.54 4.24 6.66
CA LYS A 65 -9.95 5.48 5.96
C LYS A 65 -8.96 5.94 4.89
N PHE A 66 -7.67 5.65 5.07
CA PHE A 66 -6.64 5.98 4.08
C PHE A 66 -6.72 5.03 2.89
N CYS A 67 -6.91 3.74 3.13
CA CYS A 67 -7.17 2.74 2.08
C CYS A 67 -8.44 3.09 1.28
N GLU A 68 -9.56 3.32 1.97
CA GLU A 68 -10.86 3.60 1.33
C GLU A 68 -10.79 4.82 0.41
N LYS A 69 -10.07 5.86 0.85
CA LYS A 69 -9.84 7.05 0.04
C LYS A 69 -9.06 6.72 -1.24
N VAL A 70 -7.91 6.05 -1.12
CA VAL A 70 -7.09 5.67 -2.29
C VAL A 70 -7.86 4.76 -3.24
N TYR A 71 -8.55 3.75 -2.70
CA TYR A 71 -9.36 2.84 -3.50
C TYR A 71 -10.47 3.56 -4.26
N SER A 72 -11.22 4.44 -3.57
CA SER A 72 -12.29 5.23 -4.18
C SER A 72 -11.77 6.15 -5.29
N ASP A 73 -10.68 6.87 -5.04
CA ASP A 73 -10.05 7.78 -6.01
C ASP A 73 -9.57 7.00 -7.26
N CYS A 74 -9.01 5.81 -7.06
CA CYS A 74 -8.42 5.00 -8.13
C CYS A 74 -9.39 4.00 -8.79
N LYS A 75 -10.63 3.87 -8.29
CA LYS A 75 -11.60 2.85 -8.71
C LYS A 75 -11.80 2.79 -10.22
N LYS A 76 -11.93 3.96 -10.87
CA LYS A 76 -12.13 4.04 -12.32
C LYS A 76 -10.95 3.44 -13.09
N LEU A 77 -9.71 3.70 -12.67
CA LEU A 77 -8.52 3.15 -13.32
C LEU A 77 -8.37 1.65 -13.03
N ILE A 78 -8.66 1.22 -11.81
CA ILE A 78 -8.70 -0.21 -11.43
C ILE A 78 -9.62 -0.97 -12.41
N ASP A 79 -10.83 -0.46 -12.62
CA ASP A 79 -11.79 -1.08 -13.54
C ASP A 79 -11.34 -1.01 -15.01
N THR A 80 -10.78 0.13 -15.42
CA THR A 80 -10.35 0.37 -16.81
C THR A 80 -9.20 -0.54 -17.23
N PHE A 81 -8.24 -0.76 -16.34
CA PHE A 81 -7.06 -1.59 -16.58
C PHE A 81 -7.25 -3.05 -16.13
N GLY A 82 -8.41 -3.41 -15.58
CA GLY A 82 -8.68 -4.76 -15.09
C GLY A 82 -7.80 -5.19 -13.93
N ILE A 83 -7.29 -4.23 -13.14
CA ILE A 83 -6.38 -4.49 -12.01
C ILE A 83 -7.13 -5.30 -10.97
N GLN A 84 -6.62 -6.49 -10.66
CA GLN A 84 -7.17 -7.30 -9.59
C GLN A 84 -6.78 -6.67 -8.25
N TRP A 85 -7.78 -6.37 -7.42
CA TRP A 85 -7.55 -5.80 -6.10
C TRP A 85 -7.47 -6.94 -5.05
N PRO A 86 -6.27 -7.26 -4.55
CA PRO A 86 -6.03 -8.44 -3.72
C PRO A 86 -6.57 -8.26 -2.29
N GLU A 87 -6.76 -9.38 -1.57
CA GLU A 87 -7.33 -9.41 -0.21
C GLU A 87 -6.52 -8.55 0.79
N GLU A 88 -5.20 -8.53 0.63
CA GLU A 88 -4.26 -7.78 1.46
C GLU A 88 -4.45 -6.26 1.31
N LEU A 89 -4.94 -5.79 0.15
CA LEU A 89 -5.25 -4.39 -0.11
C LEU A 89 -6.72 -4.05 0.13
N LYS A 90 -7.59 -5.02 0.45
CA LYS A 90 -8.96 -4.70 0.85
C LYS A 90 -8.95 -3.91 2.14
N CYS A 91 -9.76 -2.85 2.17
CA CYS A 91 -9.73 -1.91 3.29
C CYS A 91 -10.27 -2.49 4.60
N ASP A 92 -10.98 -3.61 4.56
CA ASP A 92 -11.38 -4.36 5.76
C ASP A 92 -10.19 -5.09 6.42
N SER A 93 -9.11 -5.36 5.68
CA SER A 93 -7.85 -5.91 6.19
C SER A 93 -6.96 -4.84 6.87
N CYS A 94 -7.36 -3.57 6.80
CA CYS A 94 -6.63 -2.43 7.34
C CYS A 94 -7.04 -2.12 8.80
N ARG A 95 -6.14 -1.52 9.59
CA ARG A 95 -6.48 -1.14 10.98
C ARG A 95 -7.48 0.02 10.98
N GLU A 96 -8.42 0.01 11.92
CA GLU A 96 -9.14 1.22 12.28
C GLU A 96 -8.17 2.25 12.88
N LYS A 97 -8.39 3.54 12.60
CA LYS A 97 -7.66 4.59 13.33
C LYS A 97 -8.11 4.51 14.79
N VAL A 98 -7.25 3.99 15.67
CA VAL A 98 -7.40 4.24 17.10
C VAL A 98 -7.02 5.70 17.31
N GLU A 99 -8.01 6.58 17.47
CA GLU A 99 -7.78 7.92 17.99
C GLU A 99 -7.18 7.77 19.39
N LEU A 100 -5.86 7.87 19.50
CA LEU A 100 -5.20 8.10 20.78
C LEU A 100 -5.75 9.42 21.30
N ARG A 101 -6.74 9.33 22.20
CA ARG A 101 -7.19 10.48 22.99
C ARG A 101 -6.00 10.90 23.86
N SER A 102 -5.29 11.92 23.42
CA SER A 102 -4.33 12.65 24.23
C SER A 102 -5.03 13.04 25.54
N HIS A 103 -4.56 12.50 26.67
CA HIS A 103 -4.78 13.11 27.97
C HIS A 103 -3.72 14.20 28.18
#